data_AF-A0A7K0EEX2-F1
#
_entry.id   AF-A0A7K0EEX2-F1
#
_cell.length_a   1.000
_cell.length_b   1.000
_cell.length_c   1.000
_cell.angle_alpha   90.00
_cell.angle_beta   90.00
_cell.angle_gamma   90.00
#
_symmetry.space_group_name_H-M   'P 1'
#
loop_
_entity.id
_entity.type
_entity.pdbx_description
1 polymer ?
#
loop_
_entity_poly.entity_id
_entity_poly.type
_entity_poly.pdbx_seq_one_letter_code
_entity_poly.pdbx_strand_id
1 'polypeptide(L)'
;MRNLLLMVGVLMAGFSESYSQEKAKRLPLTPLPLTDLSAFRPTTANWKIVGNAFADRQVEQALEGFPGTGVLANLSDPQNRGHLFTRFEHGDMELEADIMMAKNSNSGLYFQGRYELQLQDSWGKREKPKYGDLGGIYQRTDTVTNLGYEGSAPRINASKAPGLWQHIRVWFKAPKFDSQGKKIANARFVEVYVNGVLVQKDFEVSGPTRSGAFKDEKPLGPLMIQGNHGRVALKAIAYKLDEGKPLAISNLVVKEYKSPGEIFQNQSLVSVGERKIDSISYHSASQKDIFLLAYQGQFNFPKTGTYLFKLQTGGGGLLIIDKDTVMLHDGVHGFEQEAIQTFAAKAGAVPFTLIYNKFIGWRQGLALYVEGPGMTIQPLHAAGSVFHEPPVEPILIDTDPQQAVLQRTFMDDGETRRTHCLSIGTPEGIHFTVDLQEGRLFQVWSGGFLDATPMWNRRGNQQIGIPLGMVQKFAAGTDLRSVAGKAVVPDWDQKSAFRFSEYTLDRSGLPTFQYTCLGVTISDKLSPSAKERSLNRKVTLTSKDGFQYRIASGKSIELLPDGSYAIDDKAYYLVLNSPNLKPTIHQTGNTQELLFSAAKAGQYAIDYTLIW
;
A
#
# COMPACT_ATOMS: atom_id res chain seq x y z
N MET A 1 -47.35 43.15 22.92
CA MET A 1 -47.29 42.32 24.16
C MET A 1 -47.11 40.87 23.72
N ARG A 2 -45.90 40.30 23.92
CA ARG A 2 -45.57 39.11 24.76
C ARG A 2 -46.16 37.79 24.23
N ASN A 3 -45.47 36.66 23.99
CA ASN A 3 -44.13 36.10 24.27
C ASN A 3 -43.92 34.91 23.27
N LEU A 4 -42.77 34.74 22.62
CA LEU A 4 -41.63 33.88 22.97
C LEU A 4 -41.92 32.36 23.09
N LEU A 5 -41.41 31.55 22.15
CA LEU A 5 -40.78 30.25 22.45
C LEU A 5 -39.71 29.93 21.38
N LEU A 6 -38.46 29.86 21.84
CA LEU A 6 -37.29 29.36 21.12
C LEU A 6 -37.40 27.83 21.00
N MET A 7 -37.14 27.27 19.81
CA MET A 7 -36.76 25.86 19.68
C MET A 7 -35.55 25.76 18.77
N VAL A 8 -34.41 25.48 19.39
CA VAL A 8 -33.14 25.13 18.74
C VAL A 8 -33.30 23.71 18.18
N GLY A 9 -33.35 23.58 16.86
CA GLY A 9 -33.36 22.30 16.15
C GLY A 9 -32.02 22.06 15.46
N VAL A 10 -31.22 21.17 16.04
CA VAL A 10 -30.01 20.60 15.43
C VAL A 10 -30.41 19.81 14.18
N LEU A 11 -29.92 20.23 13.02
CA LEU A 11 -29.97 19.47 11.77
C LEU A 11 -28.52 19.16 11.37
N MET A 12 -27.93 18.14 11.98
CA MET A 12 -26.88 17.34 11.37
C MET A 12 -27.53 16.02 10.92
N ALA A 13 -27.91 15.97 9.65
CA ALA A 13 -28.21 14.72 8.96
C ALA A 13 -27.56 14.81 7.59
N GLY A 14 -26.63 13.90 7.32
CA GLY A 14 -26.07 13.73 5.99
C GLY A 14 -24.63 13.25 5.97
N PHE A 15 -24.39 12.01 6.41
CA PHE A 15 -23.34 11.14 5.87
C PHE A 15 -23.70 9.69 6.22
N SER A 16 -24.57 9.07 5.43
CA SER A 16 -24.82 7.63 5.49
C SER A 16 -23.84 6.89 4.58
N GLU A 17 -22.94 6.15 5.21
CA GLU A 17 -22.57 4.76 4.89
C GLU A 17 -22.50 4.36 3.42
N SER A 18 -21.27 4.32 2.91
CA SER A 18 -20.77 3.26 2.03
C SER A 18 -19.24 3.21 2.08
N TYR A 19 -18.68 3.07 3.28
CA TYR A 19 -17.39 2.42 3.44
C TYR A 19 -17.70 0.94 3.66
N SER A 20 -17.38 0.08 2.68
CA SER A 20 -17.21 -1.33 2.99
C SER A 20 -16.21 -1.39 4.14
N GLN A 21 -16.64 -1.92 5.29
CA GLN A 21 -15.75 -2.17 6.42
C GLN A 21 -14.72 -3.23 6.03
N GLU A 22 -13.67 -2.83 5.32
CA GLU A 22 -12.37 -3.42 5.62
C GLU A 22 -12.15 -3.13 7.10
N LYS A 23 -12.14 -4.17 7.93
CA LYS A 23 -11.70 -4.02 9.32
C LYS A 23 -10.33 -3.37 9.28
N ALA A 24 -10.25 -2.11 9.69
CA ALA A 24 -9.02 -1.35 9.62
C ALA A 24 -7.92 -2.16 10.31
N LYS A 25 -6.89 -2.58 9.55
CA LYS A 25 -5.79 -3.38 10.09
C LYS A 25 -4.89 -2.56 11.01
N ARG A 26 -5.10 -1.25 11.15
CA ARG A 26 -4.38 -0.37 12.07
C ARG A 26 -5.33 0.74 12.55
N LEU A 27 -5.02 1.34 13.70
CA LEU A 27 -5.68 2.58 14.12
C LEU A 27 -5.28 3.73 13.17
N PRO A 28 -6.18 4.68 12.85
CA PRO A 28 -5.87 5.80 11.98
C PRO A 28 -4.60 6.56 12.39
N LEU A 29 -3.86 7.04 11.39
CA LEU A 29 -2.75 7.96 11.59
C LEU A 29 -3.28 9.38 11.90
N THR A 30 -2.49 10.18 12.59
CA THR A 30 -2.77 11.60 12.81
C THR A 30 -2.42 12.38 11.54
N PRO A 31 -3.37 13.02 10.85
CA PRO A 31 -3.06 13.84 9.69
C PRO A 31 -2.29 15.10 10.12
N LEU A 32 -1.29 15.49 9.35
CA LEU A 32 -0.62 16.79 9.46
C LEU A 32 -1.42 17.82 8.65
N PRO A 33 -2.03 18.84 9.28
CA PRO A 33 -2.85 19.81 8.56
C PRO A 33 -2.04 20.58 7.52
N LEU A 34 -2.55 20.65 6.29
CA LEU A 34 -1.97 21.41 5.17
C LEU A 34 -2.91 22.54 4.73
N THR A 35 -3.53 23.23 5.70
CA THR A 35 -4.34 24.44 5.47
C THR A 35 -3.47 25.70 5.38
N ASP A 36 -2.34 25.71 6.10
CA ASP A 36 -1.31 26.73 6.11
C ASP A 36 0.03 26.11 6.56
N LEU A 37 1.07 26.92 6.76
CA LEU A 37 2.40 26.45 7.21
C LEU A 37 2.57 26.43 8.74
N SER A 38 1.52 26.61 9.54
CA SER A 38 1.60 26.70 11.01
C SER A 38 2.15 25.44 11.66
N ALA A 39 1.97 24.26 11.04
CA ALA A 39 2.53 22.99 11.49
C ALA A 39 4.08 22.93 11.38
N PHE A 40 4.69 23.89 10.70
CA PHE A 40 6.12 23.95 10.43
C PHE A 40 6.79 25.16 11.08
N ARG A 41 8.11 25.04 11.28
CA ARG A 41 8.96 26.15 11.71
C ARG A 41 9.09 27.16 10.55
N PRO A 42 9.31 28.47 10.84
CA PRO A 42 9.55 29.46 9.79
C PRO A 42 10.65 29.03 8.82
N THR A 43 10.47 29.27 7.53
CA THR A 43 11.39 28.88 6.45
C THR A 43 11.37 29.90 5.31
N THR A 44 12.13 29.65 4.25
CA THR A 44 12.18 30.49 3.03
C THR A 44 10.94 30.31 2.15
N ALA A 45 10.76 31.21 1.17
CA ALA A 45 9.52 31.32 0.39
C ALA A 45 9.30 30.21 -0.67
N ASN A 46 10.20 29.23 -0.76
CA ASN A 46 10.05 28.06 -1.64
C ASN A 46 8.91 27.14 -1.19
N TRP A 47 8.59 27.10 0.11
CA TRP A 47 7.51 26.27 0.64
C TRP A 47 6.17 27.01 0.60
N LYS A 48 5.16 26.39 -0.03
CA LYS A 48 3.82 26.96 -0.15
C LYS A 48 2.76 25.88 0.07
N ILE A 49 1.63 26.29 0.64
CA ILE A 49 0.40 25.48 0.60
C ILE A 49 -0.37 25.83 -0.67
N VAL A 50 -0.76 24.80 -1.43
CA VAL A 50 -1.47 24.88 -2.70
C VAL A 50 -2.61 23.85 -2.72
N GLY A 51 -3.55 24.00 -3.64
CA GLY A 51 -4.69 23.08 -3.79
C GLY A 51 -4.38 21.84 -4.62
N ASN A 52 -3.46 21.97 -5.57
CA ASN A 52 -3.02 20.92 -6.47
C ASN A 52 -1.61 21.24 -6.98
N ALA A 53 -0.90 20.24 -7.47
CA ALA A 53 0.39 20.39 -8.12
C ALA A 53 0.42 19.66 -9.46
N PHE A 54 1.15 20.22 -10.41
CA PHE A 54 1.43 19.61 -11.72
C PHE A 54 2.93 19.67 -11.96
N ALA A 55 3.51 18.55 -12.36
CA ALA A 55 4.86 18.50 -12.88
C ALA A 55 4.85 17.98 -14.31
N ASP A 56 5.46 18.74 -15.22
CA ASP A 56 5.62 18.31 -16.60
C ASP A 56 6.72 17.25 -16.68
N ARG A 57 6.35 16.00 -16.96
CA ARG A 57 7.29 14.87 -17.08
C ARG A 57 8.30 15.03 -18.23
N GLN A 58 8.09 15.98 -19.14
CA GLN A 58 8.98 16.23 -20.27
C GLN A 58 10.07 17.27 -19.93
N VAL A 59 9.81 18.16 -18.97
CA VAL A 59 10.68 19.30 -18.63
C VAL A 59 11.32 19.12 -17.25
N GLU A 60 12.65 19.25 -17.18
CA GLU A 60 13.40 19.10 -15.93
C GLU A 60 13.01 20.17 -14.90
N GLN A 61 12.86 19.75 -13.64
CA GLN A 61 12.50 20.63 -12.52
C GLN A 61 11.20 21.44 -12.72
N ALA A 62 10.37 21.10 -13.70
CA ALA A 62 9.08 21.75 -13.90
C ALA A 62 8.07 21.22 -12.88
N LEU A 63 7.70 22.08 -11.93
CA LEU A 63 6.60 21.86 -11.00
C LEU A 63 5.94 23.19 -10.70
N GLU A 64 4.62 23.19 -10.77
CA GLU A 64 3.74 24.32 -10.55
C GLU A 64 2.67 23.95 -9.52
N GLY A 65 2.24 24.94 -8.74
CA GLY A 65 1.17 24.79 -7.76
C GLY A 65 -0.01 25.68 -8.08
N PHE A 66 -1.22 25.17 -7.87
CA PHE A 66 -2.48 25.88 -8.16
C PHE A 66 -3.14 26.38 -6.86
N PRO A 67 -3.89 27.48 -6.88
CA PRO A 67 -4.55 28.02 -5.69
C PRO A 67 -5.41 26.98 -4.94
N GLY A 68 -5.38 27.02 -3.61
CA GLY A 68 -6.14 26.13 -2.72
C GLY A 68 -5.32 25.64 -1.53
N THR A 69 -5.76 24.58 -0.88
CA THR A 69 -5.07 23.96 0.27
C THR A 69 -5.05 22.43 0.15
N GLY A 70 -4.22 21.77 0.97
CA GLY A 70 -4.11 20.31 0.99
C GLY A 70 -2.83 19.73 0.38
N VAL A 71 -2.04 20.54 -0.32
CA VAL A 71 -0.74 20.15 -0.87
C VAL A 71 0.35 21.10 -0.38
N LEU A 72 1.45 20.54 0.13
CA LEU A 72 2.68 21.26 0.46
C LEU A 72 3.64 21.18 -0.74
N ALA A 73 3.93 22.30 -1.38
CA ALA A 73 4.82 22.36 -2.54
C ALA A 73 6.14 23.07 -2.21
N ASN A 74 7.26 22.46 -2.61
CA ASN A 74 8.58 23.09 -2.71
C ASN A 74 8.78 23.62 -4.13
N LEU A 75 8.59 24.91 -4.31
CA LEU A 75 8.85 25.64 -5.56
C LEU A 75 10.20 26.35 -5.49
N SER A 76 11.27 25.58 -5.27
CA SER A 76 12.61 26.12 -5.07
C SER A 76 13.13 26.86 -6.31
N ASP A 77 13.91 27.91 -6.06
CA ASP A 77 14.63 28.73 -7.02
C ASP A 77 16.02 29.10 -6.44
N PRO A 78 16.92 29.77 -7.19
CA PRO A 78 18.25 30.10 -6.68
C PRO A 78 18.28 30.93 -5.38
N GLN A 79 17.25 31.73 -5.10
CA GLN A 79 17.13 32.56 -3.90
C GLN A 79 16.41 31.86 -2.74
N ASN A 80 15.52 30.90 -3.03
CA ASN A 80 14.66 30.23 -2.07
C ASN A 80 14.95 28.71 -2.04
N ARG A 81 15.80 28.29 -1.09
CA ARG A 81 16.30 26.90 -0.97
C ARG A 81 16.32 26.38 0.47
N GLY A 82 15.48 26.89 1.35
CA GLY A 82 15.44 26.44 2.74
C GLY A 82 14.82 25.06 2.90
N HIS A 83 15.31 24.29 3.87
CA HIS A 83 14.63 23.08 4.33
C HIS A 83 13.38 23.43 5.15
N LEU A 84 12.42 22.52 5.21
CA LEU A 84 11.23 22.65 6.04
C LEU A 84 11.33 21.71 7.24
N PHE A 85 10.99 22.19 8.43
CA PHE A 85 11.03 21.41 9.67
C PHE A 85 9.66 21.41 10.33
N THR A 86 9.20 20.27 10.80
CA THR A 86 8.01 20.19 11.64
C THR A 86 8.22 20.94 12.97
N ARG A 87 7.13 21.49 13.52
CA ARG A 87 7.18 22.02 14.90
C ARG A 87 7.29 20.91 15.94
N PHE A 88 6.55 19.82 15.74
CA PHE A 88 6.67 18.64 16.59
C PHE A 88 8.03 17.98 16.40
N GLU A 89 8.50 17.32 17.45
CA GLU A 89 9.65 16.42 17.43
C GLU A 89 9.16 14.99 17.68
N HIS A 90 9.87 14.01 17.16
CA HIS A 90 9.48 12.61 17.25
C HIS A 90 10.64 11.71 17.69
N GLY A 91 10.29 10.61 18.37
CA GLY A 91 11.14 9.45 18.56
C GLY A 91 10.84 8.42 17.47
N ASP A 92 10.35 7.23 17.87
CA ASP A 92 9.88 6.25 16.90
C ASP A 92 8.60 6.78 16.23
N MET A 93 8.46 6.55 14.92
CA MET A 93 7.40 7.12 14.11
C MET A 93 6.99 6.16 12.98
N GLU A 94 5.68 6.01 12.78
CA GLU A 94 5.12 5.56 11.50
C GLU A 94 4.69 6.80 10.72
N LEU A 95 5.07 6.91 9.44
CA LEU A 95 4.75 8.02 8.55
C LEU A 95 4.18 7.48 7.25
N GLU A 96 3.09 8.07 6.79
CA GLU A 96 2.58 7.92 5.42
C GLU A 96 2.48 9.29 4.75
N ALA A 97 2.77 9.34 3.46
CA ALA A 97 2.63 10.54 2.65
C ALA A 97 2.55 10.18 1.16
N ASP A 98 1.86 11.01 0.39
CA ASP A 98 1.96 11.01 -1.06
C ASP A 98 2.94 12.09 -1.51
N ILE A 99 3.86 11.73 -2.39
CA ILE A 99 4.96 12.59 -2.85
C ILE A 99 4.93 12.68 -4.37
N MET A 100 4.92 13.89 -4.92
CA MET A 100 5.08 14.14 -6.34
C MET A 100 6.44 14.75 -6.61
N MET A 101 7.16 14.22 -7.59
CA MET A 101 8.48 14.71 -7.98
C MET A 101 8.45 15.28 -9.39
N ALA A 102 9.12 16.41 -9.60
CA ALA A 102 9.43 16.90 -10.94
C ALA A 102 10.47 15.98 -11.61
N LYS A 103 10.55 16.03 -12.94
CA LYS A 103 11.55 15.27 -13.69
C LYS A 103 12.96 15.63 -13.22
N ASN A 104 13.77 14.62 -12.97
CA ASN A 104 15.14 14.71 -12.43
C ASN A 104 15.25 15.42 -11.07
N SER A 105 14.15 15.52 -10.31
CA SER A 105 14.15 16.15 -8.98
C SER A 105 14.80 15.28 -7.91
N ASN A 106 15.29 15.94 -6.87
CA ASN A 106 15.94 15.35 -5.71
C ASN A 106 15.49 16.10 -4.44
N SER A 107 15.14 15.35 -3.41
CA SER A 107 14.77 15.81 -2.07
C SER A 107 15.04 14.67 -1.08
N GLY A 108 14.59 14.82 0.17
CA GLY A 108 14.77 13.81 1.19
C GLY A 108 13.87 14.05 2.39
N LEU A 109 13.42 12.96 3.01
CA LEU A 109 12.77 12.99 4.32
C LEU A 109 13.80 12.58 5.37
N TYR A 110 14.20 13.53 6.20
CA TYR A 110 15.17 13.31 7.27
C TYR A 110 14.42 13.13 8.59
N PHE A 111 14.39 11.88 9.04
CA PHE A 111 13.86 11.53 10.35
C PHE A 111 14.76 12.12 11.43
N GLN A 112 14.15 12.81 12.40
CA GLN A 112 14.84 13.61 13.42
C GLN A 112 15.82 14.65 12.86
N GLY A 113 15.67 15.07 11.60
CA GLY A 113 16.61 15.95 10.89
C GLY A 113 17.97 15.31 10.62
N ARG A 114 18.08 13.98 10.73
CA ARG A 114 19.36 13.25 10.75
C ARG A 114 19.43 12.09 9.79
N TYR A 115 18.36 11.30 9.65
CA TYR A 115 18.40 10.04 8.90
C TYR A 115 17.56 10.15 7.64
N GLU A 116 18.21 10.25 6.49
CA GLU A 116 17.56 10.50 5.20
C GLU A 116 16.98 9.22 4.59
N LEU A 117 15.67 9.25 4.40
CA LEU A 117 15.01 8.50 3.35
C LEU A 117 15.03 9.34 2.07
N GLN A 118 15.67 8.80 1.04
CA GLN A 118 15.92 9.49 -0.20
C GLN A 118 14.64 9.66 -1.05
N LEU A 119 14.43 10.87 -1.57
CA LEU A 119 13.44 11.16 -2.59
C LEU A 119 14.15 11.56 -3.88
N GLN A 120 14.08 10.71 -4.89
CA GLN A 120 14.72 10.94 -6.18
C GLN A 120 13.73 10.57 -7.28
N ASP A 121 13.68 11.35 -8.36
CA ASP A 121 13.10 10.85 -9.59
C ASP A 121 13.98 9.71 -10.11
N SER A 122 13.53 8.49 -9.83
CA SER A 122 14.17 7.24 -10.23
C SER A 122 13.40 6.56 -11.37
N TRP A 123 12.42 7.23 -11.98
CA TRP A 123 11.58 6.63 -13.00
C TRP A 123 12.39 6.22 -14.23
N GLY A 124 12.06 5.08 -14.82
CA GLY A 124 12.71 4.57 -16.03
C GLY A 124 14.18 4.13 -15.86
N LYS A 125 14.75 4.24 -14.65
CA LYS A 125 16.11 3.76 -14.37
C LYS A 125 16.18 2.24 -14.44
N ARG A 126 16.92 1.72 -15.43
CA ARG A 126 17.13 0.28 -15.68
C ARG A 126 18.32 -0.31 -14.93
N GLU A 127 19.24 0.54 -14.49
CA GLU A 127 20.37 0.10 -13.67
C GLU A 127 19.91 -0.40 -12.29
N LYS A 128 20.72 -1.26 -11.67
CA LYS A 128 20.51 -1.69 -10.29
C LYS A 128 20.34 -0.46 -9.38
N PRO A 129 19.28 -0.40 -8.53
CA PRO A 129 19.09 0.72 -7.62
C PRO A 129 20.29 0.94 -6.69
N LYS A 130 20.47 2.19 -6.29
CA LYS A 130 21.50 2.67 -5.36
C LYS A 130 20.84 3.38 -4.18
N TYR A 131 21.59 3.66 -3.12
CA TYR A 131 21.09 4.38 -1.94
C TYR A 131 20.55 5.80 -2.25
N GLY A 132 20.92 6.35 -3.41
CA GLY A 132 20.45 7.63 -3.92
C GLY A 132 19.15 7.58 -4.73
N ASP A 133 18.54 6.41 -4.90
CA ASP A 133 17.24 6.24 -5.57
C ASP A 133 16.06 6.32 -4.59
N LEU A 134 14.84 6.52 -5.11
CA LEU A 134 13.62 6.65 -4.28
C LEU A 134 13.46 5.50 -3.29
N GLY A 135 13.34 5.82 -2.01
CA GLY A 135 13.22 4.83 -0.94
C GLY A 135 14.55 4.23 -0.47
N GLY A 136 15.68 4.70 -1.01
CA GLY A 136 17.02 4.42 -0.49
C GLY A 136 17.26 5.10 0.86
N ILE A 137 18.08 4.48 1.70
CA ILE A 137 18.56 5.10 2.94
C ILE A 137 19.93 5.68 2.63
N TYR A 138 20.03 7.00 2.67
CA TYR A 138 21.20 7.68 2.14
C TYR A 138 22.44 7.41 2.99
N GLN A 139 23.60 7.44 2.34
CA GLN A 139 24.86 7.11 3.00
C GLN A 139 25.31 8.19 4.00
N ARG A 140 26.14 7.76 4.95
CA ARG A 140 26.93 8.61 5.85
C ARG A 140 28.17 9.14 5.12
N THR A 141 28.92 9.98 5.80
CA THR A 141 30.18 10.55 5.29
C THR A 141 31.26 10.46 6.32
N ASP A 142 32.42 9.98 5.90
CA ASP A 142 33.64 10.08 6.68
C ASP A 142 34.10 11.55 6.66
N THR A 143 34.21 12.17 7.83
CA THR A 143 34.56 13.60 7.93
C THR A 143 36.02 13.89 7.61
N VAL A 144 36.88 12.88 7.59
CA VAL A 144 38.31 12.99 7.29
C VAL A 144 38.55 12.76 5.79
N THR A 145 37.99 11.69 5.23
CA THR A 145 38.23 11.29 3.83
C THR A 145 37.20 11.83 2.84
N ASN A 146 36.06 12.34 3.34
CA ASN A 146 34.88 12.73 2.55
C ASN A 146 34.24 11.59 1.74
N LEU A 147 34.65 10.34 1.98
CA LEU A 147 34.06 9.16 1.36
C LEU A 147 32.72 8.81 1.99
N GLY A 148 31.80 8.29 1.18
CA GLY A 148 30.50 7.81 1.63
C GLY A 148 30.57 6.38 2.15
N TYR A 149 29.80 6.05 3.18
CA TYR A 149 29.68 4.70 3.73
C TYR A 149 28.29 4.47 4.35
N GLU A 150 27.90 3.21 4.57
CA GLU A 150 26.62 2.85 5.22
C GLU A 150 25.36 3.45 4.54
N GLY A 151 25.24 3.29 3.22
CA GLY A 151 24.00 3.55 2.48
C GLY A 151 23.29 2.25 2.07
N SER A 152 21.95 2.27 2.04
CA SER A 152 21.14 1.13 1.59
C SER A 152 20.37 1.47 0.33
N ALA A 153 20.58 0.70 -0.74
CA ALA A 153 19.75 0.78 -1.94
C ALA A 153 18.33 0.24 -1.67
N PRO A 154 17.28 0.79 -2.29
CA PRO A 154 15.98 0.14 -2.27
C PRO A 154 16.08 -1.21 -2.98
N ARG A 155 15.38 -2.24 -2.47
CA ARG A 155 15.39 -3.61 -3.02
C ARG A 155 14.98 -3.66 -4.50
N ILE A 156 14.07 -2.78 -4.89
CA ILE A 156 13.54 -2.67 -6.24
C ILE A 156 13.19 -1.20 -6.53
N ASN A 157 13.28 -0.79 -7.78
CA ASN A 157 12.81 0.51 -8.22
C ASN A 157 11.27 0.50 -8.33
N ALA A 158 10.60 1.01 -7.29
CA ALA A 158 9.16 1.13 -7.24
C ALA A 158 8.64 2.55 -7.54
N SER A 159 9.51 3.45 -8.06
CA SER A 159 9.09 4.80 -8.44
C SER A 159 8.06 4.76 -9.57
N LYS A 160 7.12 5.71 -9.58
CA LYS A 160 6.23 6.08 -10.69
C LYS A 160 6.81 7.21 -11.55
N ALA A 161 6.23 7.48 -12.71
CA ALA A 161 6.64 8.59 -13.59
C ALA A 161 6.61 9.96 -12.88
N PRO A 162 7.47 10.92 -13.29
CA PRO A 162 7.45 12.27 -12.75
C PRO A 162 6.08 12.91 -12.89
N GLY A 163 5.64 13.63 -11.86
CA GLY A 163 4.30 14.21 -11.78
C GLY A 163 3.19 13.27 -11.31
N LEU A 164 3.46 11.96 -11.16
CA LEU A 164 2.55 11.03 -10.49
C LEU A 164 2.81 11.01 -8.98
N TRP A 165 1.76 10.73 -8.19
CA TRP A 165 1.90 10.60 -6.74
C TRP A 165 2.52 9.25 -6.36
N GLN A 166 3.65 9.32 -5.65
CA GLN A 166 4.34 8.22 -4.99
C GLN A 166 3.77 8.07 -3.58
N HIS A 167 3.10 6.96 -3.29
CA HIS A 167 2.66 6.69 -1.94
C HIS A 167 3.80 6.05 -1.14
N ILE A 168 4.19 6.63 -0.02
CA ILE A 168 5.24 6.06 0.86
C ILE A 168 4.68 5.72 2.24
N ARG A 169 5.19 4.64 2.82
CA ARG A 169 5.01 4.31 4.23
C ARG A 169 6.35 3.99 4.87
N VAL A 170 6.63 4.59 6.02
CA VAL A 170 7.90 4.43 6.73
C VAL A 170 7.64 4.10 8.18
N TRP A 171 8.27 3.03 8.66
CA TRP A 171 8.36 2.73 10.09
C TRP A 171 9.78 2.95 10.57
N PHE A 172 9.98 4.01 11.32
CA PHE A 172 11.28 4.46 11.84
C PHE A 172 11.35 4.26 13.35
N LYS A 173 12.47 3.72 13.84
CA LYS A 173 12.83 3.68 15.26
C LYS A 173 14.00 4.62 15.51
N ALA A 174 13.84 5.51 16.48
CA ALA A 174 14.86 6.44 16.91
C ALA A 174 16.00 5.73 17.66
N PRO A 175 17.22 6.29 17.68
CA PRO A 175 18.28 5.82 18.55
C PRO A 175 17.83 5.90 20.02
N LYS A 176 18.31 4.95 20.84
CA LYS A 176 18.01 4.90 22.27
C LYS A 176 19.26 5.21 23.07
N PHE A 177 19.06 5.86 24.23
CA PHE A 177 20.11 6.27 25.14
C PHE A 177 19.75 5.82 26.55
N ASP A 178 20.76 5.49 27.35
CA ASP A 178 20.57 5.24 28.77
C ASP A 178 20.39 6.55 29.56
N SER A 179 20.18 6.45 30.87
CA SER A 179 19.99 7.60 31.76
C SER A 179 21.23 8.50 31.86
N GLN A 180 22.41 8.04 31.43
CA GLN A 180 23.65 8.81 31.39
C GLN A 180 23.87 9.48 30.02
N GLY A 181 22.94 9.28 29.07
CA GLY A 181 23.06 9.83 27.72
C GLY A 181 23.99 9.03 26.80
N LYS A 182 24.43 7.83 27.21
CA LYS A 182 25.20 6.94 26.35
C LYS A 182 24.25 6.20 25.41
N LYS A 183 24.58 6.17 24.11
CA LYS A 183 23.78 5.44 23.10
C LYS A 183 23.80 3.94 23.40
N ILE A 184 22.62 3.33 23.43
CA ILE A 184 22.39 1.89 23.67
C ILE A 184 21.74 1.19 22.48
N ALA A 185 21.16 1.93 21.53
CA ALA A 185 20.68 1.39 20.26
C ALA A 185 20.76 2.45 19.15
N ASN A 186 21.07 2.01 17.94
CA ASN A 186 21.07 2.85 16.75
C ASN A 186 19.65 3.14 16.23
N ALA A 187 19.55 4.16 15.37
CA ALA A 187 18.34 4.38 14.58
C ALA A 187 18.10 3.22 13.61
N ARG A 188 16.85 3.02 13.20
CA ARG A 188 16.50 1.90 12.31
C ARG A 188 15.28 2.23 11.45
N PHE A 189 15.39 1.97 10.16
CA PHE A 189 14.25 1.90 9.26
C PHE A 189 13.75 0.46 9.25
N VAL A 190 12.69 0.21 10.02
CA VAL A 190 12.13 -1.14 10.19
C VAL A 190 11.50 -1.61 8.87
N GLU A 191 10.68 -0.76 8.26
CA GLU A 191 10.14 -1.01 6.93
C GLU A 191 9.98 0.31 6.17
N VAL A 192 10.26 0.28 4.87
CA VAL A 192 9.89 1.35 3.94
C VAL A 192 9.14 0.72 2.78
N TYR A 193 7.94 1.21 2.51
CA TYR A 193 7.16 0.88 1.32
C TYR A 193 7.10 2.08 0.39
N VAL A 194 7.22 1.82 -0.90
CA VAL A 194 6.98 2.78 -1.98
C VAL A 194 5.97 2.14 -2.93
N ASN A 195 4.84 2.81 -3.14
CA ASN A 195 3.74 2.34 -4.01
C ASN A 195 3.32 0.89 -3.72
N GLY A 196 3.19 0.55 -2.43
CA GLY A 196 2.81 -0.79 -1.97
C GLY A 196 3.94 -1.83 -1.97
N VAL A 197 5.13 -1.50 -2.45
CA VAL A 197 6.27 -2.43 -2.52
C VAL A 197 7.24 -2.19 -1.37
N LEU A 198 7.62 -3.24 -0.64
CA LEU A 198 8.63 -3.19 0.42
C LEU A 198 10.03 -2.98 -0.17
N VAL A 199 10.59 -1.78 0.01
CA VAL A 199 11.90 -1.40 -0.56
C VAL A 199 13.04 -1.40 0.46
N GLN A 200 12.74 -1.26 1.77
CA GLN A 200 13.71 -1.42 2.86
C GLN A 200 13.10 -2.30 3.95
N LYS A 201 13.91 -3.17 4.55
CA LYS A 201 13.50 -4.00 5.67
C LYS A 201 14.65 -4.09 6.67
N ASP A 202 14.37 -3.69 7.90
CA ASP A 202 15.21 -3.83 9.08
C ASP A 202 16.63 -3.27 8.93
N PHE A 203 16.77 -2.09 8.33
CA PHE A 203 18.07 -1.45 8.11
C PHE A 203 18.46 -0.54 9.28
N GLU A 204 19.58 -0.85 9.92
CA GLU A 204 20.16 -0.08 11.01
C GLU A 204 21.02 1.07 10.49
N VAL A 205 20.93 2.24 11.11
CA VAL A 205 21.70 3.42 10.75
C VAL A 205 22.54 3.86 11.95
N SER A 206 23.86 3.72 11.86
CA SER A 206 24.77 3.91 13.01
C SER A 206 24.93 5.37 13.45
N GLY A 207 24.43 6.32 12.65
CA GLY A 207 24.34 7.74 13.00
C GLY A 207 23.76 8.60 11.88
N PRO A 208 23.84 9.94 11.97
CA PRO A 208 23.26 10.85 10.97
C PRO A 208 23.80 10.63 9.55
N THR A 209 22.92 10.64 8.54
CA THR A 209 23.28 10.54 7.12
C THR A 209 23.93 11.84 6.64
N ARG A 210 24.58 11.79 5.46
CA ARG A 210 25.16 12.99 4.82
C ARG A 210 24.09 14.09 4.73
N SER A 211 24.51 15.34 4.93
CA SER A 211 23.64 16.53 4.83
C SER A 211 22.48 16.61 5.83
N GLY A 212 22.48 15.80 6.90
CA GLY A 212 21.57 15.99 8.04
C GLY A 212 21.73 17.38 8.66
N ALA A 213 20.62 17.99 9.10
CA ALA A 213 20.64 19.30 9.75
C ALA A 213 21.38 19.28 11.10
N PHE A 214 21.44 18.12 11.72
CA PHE A 214 22.10 17.92 13.01
C PHE A 214 23.14 16.80 12.91
N LYS A 215 24.30 17.03 13.54
CA LYS A 215 25.42 16.06 13.58
C LYS A 215 25.46 15.25 14.86
N ASP A 216 24.76 15.69 15.90
CA ASP A 216 24.55 14.93 17.14
C ASP A 216 23.48 13.85 16.93
N GLU A 217 23.31 12.93 17.88
CA GLU A 217 22.14 12.04 17.95
C GLU A 217 21.40 12.31 19.26
N LYS A 218 20.06 12.32 19.20
CA LYS A 218 19.19 12.60 20.34
C LYS A 218 17.95 11.69 20.31
N PRO A 219 17.30 11.44 21.46
CA PRO A 219 16.07 10.64 21.50
C PRO A 219 14.93 11.23 20.66
N LEU A 220 14.89 12.55 20.50
CA LEU A 220 13.86 13.29 19.76
C LEU A 220 14.49 14.25 18.74
N GLY A 221 13.76 14.53 17.66
CA GLY A 221 14.06 15.61 16.71
C GLY A 221 12.91 15.84 15.71
N PRO A 222 12.92 16.95 14.96
CA PRO A 222 11.88 17.24 13.99
C PRO A 222 11.98 16.33 12.75
N LEU A 223 10.87 16.13 12.04
CA LEU A 223 10.94 15.67 10.67
C LEU A 223 11.40 16.86 9.80
N MET A 224 12.43 16.64 8.99
CA MET A 224 12.90 17.62 8.01
C MET A 224 12.60 17.17 6.59
N ILE A 225 12.08 18.07 5.76
CA ILE A 225 11.91 17.88 4.33
C ILE A 225 12.95 18.74 3.60
N GLN A 226 13.77 18.10 2.76
CA GLN A 226 14.88 18.75 2.10
C GLN A 226 14.38 19.64 0.94
N GLY A 227 14.49 20.96 1.07
CA GLY A 227 13.97 21.92 0.08
C GLY A 227 14.99 22.52 -0.88
N ASN A 228 16.27 22.16 -0.76
CA ASN A 228 17.36 22.88 -1.41
C ASN A 228 17.90 22.24 -2.70
N HIS A 229 17.43 21.07 -3.13
CA HIS A 229 17.93 20.39 -4.33
C HIS A 229 16.97 20.52 -5.52
N GLY A 230 15.75 20.00 -5.40
CA GLY A 230 14.76 20.01 -6.47
C GLY A 230 13.33 20.23 -5.99
N ARG A 231 12.44 20.44 -6.97
CA ARG A 231 11.02 20.71 -6.71
C ARG A 231 10.25 19.42 -6.42
N VAL A 232 9.47 19.44 -5.36
CA VAL A 232 8.68 18.31 -4.84
C VAL A 232 7.37 18.83 -4.28
N ALA A 233 6.31 18.03 -4.32
CA ALA A 233 5.08 18.31 -3.60
C ALA A 233 4.69 17.11 -2.73
N LEU A 234 4.02 17.37 -1.61
CA LEU A 234 3.57 16.36 -0.65
C LEU A 234 2.11 16.62 -0.29
N LYS A 235 1.33 15.56 -0.14
CA LYS A 235 -0.04 15.61 0.39
C LYS A 235 -0.31 14.41 1.28
N ALA A 236 -1.45 14.42 1.95
CA ALA A 236 -1.90 13.33 2.82
C ALA A 236 -0.83 12.87 3.81
N ILE A 237 -0.02 13.81 4.32
CA ILE A 237 1.02 13.52 5.31
C ILE A 237 0.31 13.13 6.60
N ALA A 238 0.51 11.91 7.06
CA ALA A 238 -0.08 11.41 8.29
C ALA A 238 0.94 10.58 9.07
N TYR A 239 0.89 10.64 10.39
CA TYR A 239 1.91 10.02 11.23
C TYR A 239 1.34 9.43 12.52
N LYS A 240 2.11 8.54 13.14
CA LYS A 240 1.90 8.04 14.48
C LYS A 240 3.21 8.10 15.24
N LEU A 241 3.17 8.69 16.43
CA LEU A 241 4.33 8.82 17.30
C LEU A 241 4.26 7.74 18.39
N ASP A 242 5.39 7.10 18.67
CA ASP A 242 5.54 6.24 19.83
C ASP A 242 6.10 7.05 21.01
N GLU A 243 5.37 7.09 22.11
CA GLU A 243 5.78 7.77 23.34
C GLU A 243 6.62 6.88 24.27
N GLY A 244 6.91 5.63 23.88
CA GLY A 244 7.71 4.70 24.67
C GLY A 244 6.97 4.16 25.90
N LYS A 245 5.64 4.15 25.89
CA LYS A 245 4.79 3.64 26.97
C LYS A 245 3.96 2.46 26.47
N PRO A 246 4.54 1.26 26.38
CA PRO A 246 3.84 0.07 25.88
C PRO A 246 2.71 -0.36 26.83
N LEU A 247 1.74 -1.09 26.30
CA LEU A 247 0.80 -1.84 27.15
C LEU A 247 1.56 -2.97 27.85
N ALA A 248 1.46 -3.04 29.17
CA ALA A 248 2.13 -4.08 29.95
C ALA A 248 1.15 -5.17 30.40
N ILE A 249 1.63 -6.41 30.48
CA ILE A 249 0.90 -7.53 31.08
C ILE A 249 1.43 -7.77 32.49
N SER A 250 0.54 -8.03 33.44
CA SER A 250 0.92 -8.43 34.80
C SER A 250 0.04 -9.56 35.32
N ASN A 251 0.54 -10.27 36.35
CA ASN A 251 -0.15 -11.37 37.01
C ASN A 251 -0.59 -12.49 36.04
N LEU A 252 0.28 -12.83 35.09
CA LEU A 252 -0.03 -13.78 34.03
C LEU A 252 0.03 -15.23 34.52
N VAL A 253 -1.07 -15.94 34.29
CA VAL A 253 -1.24 -17.36 34.58
C VAL A 253 -1.78 -18.03 33.33
N VAL A 254 -1.39 -19.28 33.08
CA VAL A 254 -2.03 -20.11 32.05
C VAL A 254 -2.63 -21.36 32.70
N LYS A 255 -3.91 -21.59 32.37
CA LYS A 255 -4.62 -22.83 32.65
C LYS A 255 -4.65 -23.66 31.38
N GLU A 256 -4.22 -24.91 31.49
CA GLU A 256 -4.24 -25.86 30.39
C GLU A 256 -5.39 -26.85 30.56
N TYR A 257 -6.03 -27.16 29.45
CA TYR A 257 -7.12 -28.12 29.36
C TYR A 257 -6.88 -29.08 28.19
N LYS A 258 -7.55 -30.24 28.24
CA LYS A 258 -7.73 -31.05 27.03
C LYS A 258 -8.58 -30.25 26.04
N SER A 259 -8.18 -30.20 24.77
CA SER A 259 -8.99 -29.55 23.75
C SER A 259 -10.35 -30.26 23.62
N PRO A 260 -11.47 -29.52 23.56
CA PRO A 260 -12.78 -30.11 23.34
C PRO A 260 -13.06 -30.46 21.87
N GLY A 261 -12.08 -30.28 20.98
CA GLY A 261 -12.25 -30.41 19.53
C GLY A 261 -12.32 -29.04 18.85
N GLU A 262 -12.98 -28.98 17.70
CA GLU A 262 -13.04 -27.79 16.84
C GLU A 262 -13.63 -26.55 17.55
N ILE A 263 -14.72 -26.77 18.29
CA ILE A 263 -15.47 -25.71 18.97
C ILE A 263 -15.20 -25.83 20.47
N PHE A 264 -14.78 -24.73 21.10
CA PHE A 264 -14.56 -24.70 22.55
C PHE A 264 -15.64 -23.95 23.33
N GLN A 265 -16.47 -23.15 22.67
CA GLN A 265 -17.57 -22.48 23.35
C GLN A 265 -18.60 -23.46 23.90
N ASN A 266 -19.11 -23.16 25.10
CA ASN A 266 -20.15 -23.93 25.79
C ASN A 266 -19.79 -25.41 26.04
N GLN A 267 -18.49 -25.74 26.05
CA GLN A 267 -17.99 -27.08 26.35
C GLN A 267 -17.53 -27.20 27.81
N SER A 268 -17.70 -28.39 28.39
CA SER A 268 -17.07 -28.72 29.68
C SER A 268 -15.60 -29.07 29.45
N LEU A 269 -14.68 -28.30 30.05
CA LEU A 269 -13.25 -28.47 29.86
C LEU A 269 -12.61 -29.32 30.96
N VAL A 270 -11.79 -30.30 30.56
CA VAL A 270 -11.01 -31.13 31.50
C VAL A 270 -9.67 -30.45 31.79
N SER A 271 -9.49 -30.00 33.02
CA SER A 271 -8.25 -29.33 33.44
C SER A 271 -7.07 -30.29 33.45
N VAL A 272 -5.93 -29.81 32.95
CA VAL A 272 -4.63 -30.50 32.97
C VAL A 272 -3.72 -29.89 34.02
N GLY A 273 -3.78 -28.57 34.18
CA GLY A 273 -3.03 -27.87 35.24
C GLY A 273 -3.03 -26.37 35.07
N GLU A 274 -2.43 -25.69 36.04
CA GLU A 274 -2.28 -24.24 36.08
C GLU A 274 -0.84 -23.89 36.45
N ARG A 275 -0.29 -22.84 35.83
CA ARG A 275 1.06 -22.36 36.10
C ARG A 275 1.19 -20.86 35.89
N LYS A 276 2.02 -20.21 36.71
CA LYS A 276 2.46 -18.83 36.48
C LYS A 276 3.45 -18.80 35.32
N ILE A 277 3.37 -17.79 34.48
CA ILE A 277 4.25 -17.58 33.33
C ILE A 277 4.54 -16.10 33.15
N ASP A 278 5.61 -15.78 32.43
CA ASP A 278 6.02 -14.38 32.21
C ASP A 278 5.65 -13.85 30.80
N SER A 279 5.20 -14.71 29.90
CA SER A 279 4.83 -14.33 28.53
C SER A 279 3.78 -15.25 27.93
N ILE A 280 2.92 -14.70 27.05
CA ILE A 280 1.97 -15.49 26.26
C ILE A 280 2.76 -16.27 25.20
N SER A 281 2.63 -17.60 25.20
CA SER A 281 3.32 -18.45 24.22
C SER A 281 2.66 -19.80 24.04
N TYR A 282 2.36 -20.23 22.81
CA TYR A 282 1.80 -21.58 22.61
C TYR A 282 2.74 -22.71 23.07
N HIS A 283 4.05 -22.43 23.21
CA HIS A 283 5.02 -23.35 23.83
C HIS A 283 4.80 -23.56 25.33
N SER A 284 3.88 -22.81 25.94
CA SER A 284 3.52 -23.01 27.34
C SER A 284 2.90 -24.38 27.56
N ALA A 285 2.24 -24.99 26.56
CA ALA A 285 1.53 -26.27 26.71
C ALA A 285 2.43 -27.43 27.15
N SER A 286 1.95 -28.25 28.09
CA SER A 286 2.61 -29.50 28.47
C SER A 286 2.36 -30.62 27.47
N GLN A 287 1.20 -30.58 26.80
CA GLN A 287 0.84 -31.49 25.72
C GLN A 287 1.47 -31.05 24.38
N LYS A 288 1.91 -32.01 23.58
CA LYS A 288 2.56 -31.73 22.28
C LYS A 288 1.58 -31.32 21.19
N ASP A 289 0.49 -32.07 21.03
CA ASP A 289 -0.30 -32.01 19.80
C ASP A 289 -1.64 -31.28 19.94
N ILE A 290 -2.44 -31.62 20.94
CA ILE A 290 -3.81 -31.11 21.04
C ILE A 290 -4.04 -30.61 22.46
N PHE A 291 -4.44 -29.36 22.60
CA PHE A 291 -4.61 -28.70 23.90
C PHE A 291 -5.44 -27.42 23.77
N LEU A 292 -5.92 -26.93 24.91
CA LEU A 292 -6.46 -25.59 25.05
C LEU A 292 -5.69 -24.86 26.15
N LEU A 293 -5.23 -23.64 25.85
CA LEU A 293 -4.58 -22.75 26.81
C LEU A 293 -5.49 -21.55 27.08
N ALA A 294 -5.78 -21.28 28.34
CA ALA A 294 -6.47 -20.08 28.79
C ALA A 294 -5.50 -19.23 29.63
N TYR A 295 -5.02 -18.15 29.03
CA TYR A 295 -4.20 -17.15 29.69
C TYR A 295 -5.09 -16.17 30.43
N GLN A 296 -4.76 -15.88 31.68
CA GLN A 296 -5.46 -14.92 32.54
C GLN A 296 -4.44 -13.97 33.15
N GLY A 297 -4.76 -12.68 33.17
CA GLY A 297 -3.88 -11.66 33.72
C GLY A 297 -4.52 -10.29 33.67
N GLN A 298 -3.69 -9.26 33.79
CA GLN A 298 -4.12 -7.85 33.73
C GLN A 298 -3.39 -7.16 32.58
N PHE A 299 -4.14 -6.51 31.70
CA PHE A 299 -3.61 -5.51 30.79
C PHE A 299 -3.52 -4.18 31.53
N ASN A 300 -2.33 -3.59 31.56
CA ASN A 300 -2.08 -2.28 32.14
C ASN A 300 -2.07 -1.25 31.01
N PHE A 301 -3.21 -0.62 30.77
CA PHE A 301 -3.37 0.38 29.73
C PHE A 301 -2.70 1.69 30.16
N PRO A 302 -1.70 2.20 29.41
CA PRO A 302 -0.97 3.42 29.79
C PRO A 302 -1.80 4.69 29.62
N LYS A 303 -2.83 4.67 28.76
CA LYS A 303 -3.69 5.81 28.46
C LYS A 303 -5.14 5.37 28.24
N THR A 304 -6.07 6.29 28.48
CA THR A 304 -7.45 6.12 28.06
C THR A 304 -7.56 6.34 26.55
N GLY A 305 -8.28 5.47 25.84
CA GLY A 305 -8.54 5.62 24.41
C GLY A 305 -8.88 4.29 23.73
N THR A 306 -8.90 4.31 22.40
CA THR A 306 -9.17 3.13 21.59
C THR A 306 -7.89 2.33 21.37
N TYR A 307 -7.94 1.04 21.68
CA TYR A 307 -6.89 0.07 21.41
C TYR A 307 -7.37 -0.90 20.34
N LEU A 308 -6.51 -1.26 19.40
CA LEU A 308 -6.75 -2.29 18.40
C LEU A 308 -5.96 -3.53 18.78
N PHE A 309 -6.63 -4.68 18.84
CA PHE A 309 -6.01 -5.97 19.06
C PHE A 309 -6.03 -6.80 17.78
N LYS A 310 -4.95 -7.53 17.52
CA LYS A 310 -4.88 -8.53 16.47
C LYS A 310 -4.50 -9.89 17.04
N LEU A 311 -5.32 -10.89 16.75
CA LEU A 311 -5.11 -12.26 17.17
C LEU A 311 -4.89 -13.15 15.95
N GLN A 312 -3.84 -13.97 15.99
CA GLN A 312 -3.55 -15.03 15.03
C GLN A 312 -3.37 -16.33 15.79
N THR A 313 -4.08 -17.38 15.37
CA THR A 313 -4.04 -18.69 16.02
C THR A 313 -4.01 -19.80 14.97
N GLY A 314 -3.14 -20.79 15.18
CA GLY A 314 -3.20 -22.06 14.43
C GLY A 314 -4.34 -22.97 14.90
N GLY A 315 -5.58 -22.47 14.90
CA GLY A 315 -6.74 -23.08 15.54
C GLY A 315 -7.72 -22.01 16.05
N GLY A 316 -8.48 -22.33 17.11
CA GLY A 316 -9.45 -21.41 17.69
C GLY A 316 -8.84 -20.38 18.64
N GLY A 317 -9.48 -19.22 18.77
CA GLY A 317 -9.04 -18.11 19.62
C GLY A 317 -10.22 -17.32 20.23
N LEU A 318 -10.01 -16.79 21.43
CA LEU A 318 -10.95 -15.87 22.10
C LEU A 318 -10.17 -14.86 22.93
N LEU A 319 -10.51 -13.58 22.82
CA LEU A 319 -10.03 -12.55 23.74
C LEU A 319 -11.21 -11.90 24.46
N ILE A 320 -11.20 -11.98 25.78
CA ILE A 320 -12.09 -11.26 26.69
C ILE A 320 -11.26 -10.21 27.42
N ILE A 321 -11.74 -8.97 27.48
CA ILE A 321 -11.16 -7.89 28.29
C ILE A 321 -12.27 -7.37 29.21
N ASP A 322 -12.00 -7.34 30.51
CA ASP A 322 -13.01 -7.20 31.57
C ASP A 322 -14.13 -8.22 31.44
N LYS A 323 -15.29 -7.81 30.93
CA LYS A 323 -16.47 -8.65 30.67
C LYS A 323 -16.82 -8.72 29.20
N ASP A 324 -16.11 -7.98 28.36
CA ASP A 324 -16.40 -7.84 26.94
C ASP A 324 -15.66 -8.91 26.15
N THR A 325 -16.42 -9.67 25.34
CA THR A 325 -15.83 -10.54 24.32
C THR A 325 -15.34 -9.68 23.16
N VAL A 326 -14.07 -9.31 23.21
CA VAL A 326 -13.43 -8.45 22.21
C VAL A 326 -13.21 -9.22 20.91
N MET A 327 -12.77 -10.47 20.96
CA MET A 327 -12.59 -11.28 19.75
C MET A 327 -13.11 -12.70 19.96
N LEU A 328 -13.87 -13.18 18.99
CA LEU A 328 -14.24 -14.59 18.86
C LEU A 328 -13.76 -15.11 17.51
N HIS A 329 -12.91 -16.12 17.55
CA HIS A 329 -12.26 -16.75 16.40
C HIS A 329 -12.29 -18.27 16.59
N ASP A 330 -13.48 -18.83 16.84
CA ASP A 330 -13.68 -20.26 17.14
C ASP A 330 -13.71 -21.10 15.85
N GLY A 331 -13.23 -22.35 15.91
CA GLY A 331 -13.17 -23.25 14.76
C GLY A 331 -11.84 -23.29 14.01
N VAL A 332 -11.89 -23.70 12.73
CA VAL A 332 -10.70 -23.99 11.90
C VAL A 332 -10.13 -22.73 11.25
N HIS A 333 -9.20 -22.07 11.93
CA HIS A 333 -8.47 -20.92 11.38
C HIS A 333 -6.98 -21.18 11.17
N GLY A 334 -6.49 -20.73 10.01
CA GLY A 334 -5.05 -20.76 9.71
C GLY A 334 -4.34 -19.60 10.41
N PHE A 335 -3.06 -19.75 10.70
CA PHE A 335 -2.30 -18.72 11.42
C PHE A 335 -2.21 -17.39 10.63
N GLU A 336 -2.32 -17.46 9.31
CA GLU A 336 -2.41 -16.31 8.41
C GLU A 336 -3.71 -15.52 8.54
N GLN A 337 -4.76 -16.11 9.12
CA GLN A 337 -6.04 -15.43 9.34
C GLN A 337 -5.96 -14.58 10.59
N GLU A 338 -6.16 -13.27 10.42
CA GLU A 338 -6.14 -12.30 11.50
C GLU A 338 -7.57 -12.03 11.99
N ALA A 339 -7.80 -12.22 13.28
CA ALA A 339 -8.94 -11.62 13.97
C ALA A 339 -8.52 -10.23 14.47
N ILE A 340 -9.28 -9.20 14.09
CA ILE A 340 -9.01 -7.81 14.49
C ILE A 340 -10.26 -7.22 15.12
N GLN A 341 -10.09 -6.58 16.27
CA GLN A 341 -11.14 -5.78 16.91
C GLN A 341 -10.56 -4.65 17.76
N THR A 342 -11.35 -3.58 17.94
CA THR A 342 -11.02 -2.48 18.86
C THR A 342 -11.67 -2.63 20.24
N PHE A 343 -11.05 -2.05 21.24
CA PHE A 343 -11.53 -1.98 22.62
C PHE A 343 -11.28 -0.58 23.17
N ALA A 344 -12.31 0.04 23.76
CA ALA A 344 -12.20 1.33 24.42
C ALA A 344 -11.74 1.12 25.87
N ALA A 345 -10.48 1.45 26.16
CA ALA A 345 -9.90 1.26 27.49
C ALA A 345 -9.83 2.58 28.27
N LYS A 346 -9.97 2.48 29.60
CA LYS A 346 -9.48 3.51 30.53
C LYS A 346 -8.05 3.17 30.94
N ALA A 347 -7.25 4.20 31.21
CA ALA A 347 -5.93 3.98 31.78
C ALA A 347 -6.01 3.19 33.10
N GLY A 348 -5.11 2.21 33.28
CA GLY A 348 -5.08 1.33 34.45
C GLY A 348 -5.11 -0.16 34.11
N ALA A 349 -5.16 -0.97 35.17
CA ALA A 349 -5.22 -2.42 35.07
C ALA A 349 -6.63 -2.91 34.76
N VAL A 350 -6.78 -3.78 33.76
CA VAL A 350 -8.04 -4.40 33.37
C VAL A 350 -7.81 -5.90 33.17
N PRO A 351 -8.64 -6.77 33.78
CA PRO A 351 -8.44 -8.21 33.64
C PRO A 351 -8.68 -8.65 32.19
N PHE A 352 -7.96 -9.66 31.74
CA PHE A 352 -8.22 -10.29 30.45
C PHE A 352 -8.18 -11.81 30.55
N THR A 353 -8.86 -12.45 29.59
CA THR A 353 -8.69 -13.88 29.30
C THR A 353 -8.43 -14.05 27.81
N LEU A 354 -7.34 -14.73 27.46
CA LEU A 354 -7.03 -15.14 26.09
C LEU A 354 -7.09 -16.67 26.01
N ILE A 355 -7.92 -17.22 25.13
CA ILE A 355 -7.95 -18.65 24.83
C ILE A 355 -7.25 -18.91 23.51
N TYR A 356 -6.46 -19.98 23.47
CA TYR A 356 -5.96 -20.63 22.27
C TYR A 356 -6.36 -22.10 22.29
N ASN A 357 -7.20 -22.52 21.33
CA ASN A 357 -7.65 -23.90 21.16
C ASN A 357 -6.93 -24.55 19.97
N LYS A 358 -5.93 -25.39 20.26
CA LYS A 358 -5.22 -26.20 19.28
C LYS A 358 -5.84 -27.60 19.24
N PHE A 359 -6.73 -27.84 18.28
CA PHE A 359 -7.37 -29.15 18.08
C PHE A 359 -6.84 -29.92 16.86
N ILE A 360 -5.96 -29.31 16.06
CA ILE A 360 -5.29 -29.92 14.91
C ILE A 360 -3.79 -30.02 15.22
N GLY A 361 -3.25 -31.24 15.30
CA GLY A 361 -1.88 -31.48 15.77
C GLY A 361 -0.78 -30.75 15.00
N TRP A 362 -0.93 -30.61 13.68
CA TRP A 362 0.07 -30.01 12.79
C TRP A 362 -0.05 -28.49 12.62
N ARG A 363 -1.11 -27.84 13.12
CA ARG A 363 -1.23 -26.37 13.11
C ARG A 363 -0.58 -25.79 14.36
N GLN A 364 0.06 -24.63 14.25
CA GLN A 364 0.81 -24.04 15.36
C GLN A 364 0.73 -22.50 15.28
N GLY A 365 1.16 -21.85 16.34
CA GLY A 365 1.26 -20.39 16.41
C GLY A 365 0.15 -19.75 17.24
N LEU A 366 0.58 -18.80 18.07
CA LEU A 366 -0.27 -17.87 18.80
C LEU A 366 0.42 -16.51 18.80
N ALA A 367 -0.21 -15.51 18.18
CA ALA A 367 0.28 -14.14 18.24
C ALA A 367 -0.86 -13.20 18.63
N LEU A 368 -0.59 -12.36 19.62
CA LEU A 368 -1.44 -11.26 20.02
C LEU A 368 -0.65 -9.96 19.89
N TYR A 369 -1.18 -9.02 19.11
CA TYR A 369 -0.63 -7.68 18.97
C TYR A 369 -1.61 -6.65 19.50
N VAL A 370 -1.07 -5.51 19.94
CA VAL A 370 -1.86 -4.34 20.33
C VAL A 370 -1.31 -3.08 19.69
N GLU A 371 -2.21 -2.16 19.38
CA GLU A 371 -1.92 -0.81 18.94
C GLU A 371 -2.85 0.15 19.72
N GLY A 372 -2.39 1.36 20.04
CA GLY A 372 -3.17 2.26 20.89
C GLY A 372 -2.68 3.72 20.87
N PRO A 373 -3.21 4.57 21.76
CA PRO A 373 -2.83 5.97 21.83
C PRO A 373 -1.34 6.14 22.18
N GLY A 374 -0.59 6.81 21.31
CA GLY A 374 0.83 7.10 21.52
C GLY A 374 1.74 5.86 21.46
N MET A 375 1.31 4.78 20.79
CA MET A 375 2.14 3.60 20.55
C MET A 375 1.94 3.05 19.15
N THR A 376 3.01 2.54 18.56
CA THR A 376 2.95 1.72 17.33
C THR A 376 2.45 0.31 17.65
N ILE A 377 2.24 -0.52 16.63
CA ILE A 377 1.86 -1.92 16.87
C ILE A 377 2.95 -2.67 17.65
N GLN A 378 2.57 -3.36 18.71
CA GLN A 378 3.49 -4.05 19.62
C GLN A 378 3.02 -5.48 19.91
N PRO A 379 3.94 -6.46 20.00
CA PRO A 379 3.60 -7.83 20.37
C PRO A 379 3.33 -7.93 21.88
N LEU A 380 2.29 -8.69 22.24
CA LEU A 380 1.94 -9.10 23.61
C LEU A 380 2.29 -10.56 23.91
N HIS A 381 3.10 -11.18 23.06
CA HIS A 381 3.49 -12.59 23.11
C HIS A 381 5.01 -12.75 23.00
N ALA A 382 5.52 -13.90 23.39
CA ALA A 382 6.93 -14.25 23.20
C ALA A 382 7.26 -14.40 21.71
N ALA A 383 8.45 -13.98 21.28
CA ALA A 383 8.86 -14.07 19.87
C ALA A 383 8.73 -15.49 19.28
N GLY A 384 9.07 -16.53 20.05
CA GLY A 384 8.93 -17.93 19.63
C GLY A 384 7.49 -18.43 19.51
N SER A 385 6.49 -17.65 19.94
CA SER A 385 5.07 -18.01 19.83
C SER A 385 4.51 -17.78 18.42
N VAL A 386 5.17 -16.98 17.60
CA VAL A 386 4.75 -16.73 16.22
C VAL A 386 5.10 -17.95 15.39
N PHE A 387 4.11 -18.52 14.70
CA PHE A 387 4.39 -19.55 13.71
C PHE A 387 4.96 -18.91 12.46
N HIS A 388 6.11 -19.39 12.04
CA HIS A 388 6.70 -19.06 10.77
C HIS A 388 6.69 -20.31 9.91
N GLU A 389 6.09 -20.23 8.72
CA GLU A 389 6.30 -21.29 7.75
C GLU A 389 7.81 -21.39 7.46
N PRO A 390 8.35 -22.62 7.36
CA PRO A 390 9.71 -22.80 6.92
C PRO A 390 9.93 -22.06 5.60
N PRO A 391 11.02 -21.29 5.45
CA PRO A 391 11.29 -20.62 4.21
C PRO A 391 11.39 -21.67 3.10
N VAL A 392 10.69 -21.42 2.01
CA VAL A 392 10.83 -22.19 0.77
C VAL A 392 11.61 -21.35 -0.21
N GLU A 393 12.49 -21.99 -0.98
CA GLU A 393 13.09 -21.32 -2.12
C GLU A 393 11.96 -20.91 -3.08
N PRO A 394 11.93 -19.63 -3.49
CA PRO A 394 10.85 -19.14 -4.31
C PRO A 394 10.95 -19.79 -5.70
N ILE A 395 9.80 -20.20 -6.24
CA ILE A 395 9.69 -20.72 -7.59
C ILE A 395 9.34 -19.55 -8.51
N LEU A 396 10.38 -18.89 -8.99
CA LEU A 396 10.27 -17.72 -9.87
C LEU A 396 10.18 -18.16 -11.33
N ILE A 397 9.38 -17.44 -12.11
CA ILE A 397 9.36 -17.53 -13.57
C ILE A 397 10.11 -16.31 -14.09
N ASP A 398 11.24 -16.56 -14.71
CA ASP A 398 12.05 -15.52 -15.35
C ASP A 398 11.54 -15.17 -16.75
N THR A 399 11.92 -13.98 -17.22
CA THR A 399 11.73 -13.57 -18.61
C THR A 399 12.77 -14.21 -19.51
N ASP A 400 12.40 -14.41 -20.78
CA ASP A 400 13.36 -14.68 -21.85
C ASP A 400 13.92 -13.35 -22.40
N PRO A 401 15.23 -13.25 -22.69
CA PRO A 401 15.85 -12.02 -23.16
C PRO A 401 15.56 -11.67 -24.63
N GLN A 402 14.93 -12.56 -25.39
CA GLN A 402 14.64 -12.39 -26.82
C GLN A 402 13.15 -12.43 -27.13
N GLN A 403 12.35 -13.14 -26.33
CA GLN A 403 10.93 -13.37 -26.60
C GLN A 403 10.08 -13.19 -25.34
N ALA A 404 8.79 -12.93 -25.53
CA ALA A 404 7.84 -12.86 -24.44
C ALA A 404 7.52 -14.27 -23.91
N VAL A 405 7.41 -14.37 -22.58
CA VAL A 405 7.02 -15.57 -21.84
C VAL A 405 5.57 -15.45 -21.43
N LEU A 406 4.76 -16.46 -21.75
CA LEU A 406 3.33 -16.50 -21.44
C LEU A 406 3.07 -17.48 -20.30
N GLN A 407 2.43 -17.01 -19.22
CA GLN A 407 2.04 -17.83 -18.09
C GLN A 407 0.54 -17.69 -17.81
N ARG A 408 -0.20 -18.80 -17.92
CA ARG A 408 -1.57 -18.86 -17.39
C ARG A 408 -1.53 -19.06 -15.89
N THR A 409 -2.29 -18.26 -15.17
CA THR A 409 -2.30 -18.29 -13.71
C THR A 409 -3.60 -17.72 -13.17
N PHE A 410 -3.92 -18.03 -11.92
CA PHE A 410 -4.91 -17.25 -11.20
C PHE A 410 -4.24 -16.01 -10.64
N MET A 411 -4.94 -14.89 -10.67
CA MET A 411 -4.44 -13.62 -10.16
C MET A 411 -5.43 -13.08 -9.14
N ASP A 412 -4.92 -12.36 -8.15
CA ASP A 412 -5.77 -11.69 -7.17
C ASP A 412 -5.94 -10.21 -7.56
N ASP A 413 -7.19 -9.77 -7.72
CA ASP A 413 -7.50 -8.36 -7.95
C ASP A 413 -7.62 -7.54 -6.67
N GLY A 414 -7.51 -8.17 -5.49
CA GLY A 414 -7.65 -7.58 -4.17
C GLY A 414 -9.03 -7.83 -3.55
N GLU A 415 -10.01 -8.24 -4.36
CA GLU A 415 -11.37 -8.56 -3.91
C GLU A 415 -11.75 -10.01 -4.29
N THR A 416 -11.36 -10.42 -5.49
CA THR A 416 -11.71 -11.70 -6.09
C THR A 416 -10.53 -12.32 -6.84
N ARG A 417 -10.46 -13.64 -6.76
CA ARG A 417 -9.53 -14.42 -7.55
C ARG A 417 -10.01 -14.52 -8.99
N ARG A 418 -9.20 -14.02 -9.92
CA ARG A 418 -9.37 -14.10 -11.37
C ARG A 418 -8.79 -15.41 -11.89
N THR A 419 -9.60 -16.20 -12.58
CA THR A 419 -9.23 -17.56 -13.00
C THR A 419 -8.83 -17.70 -14.47
N HIS A 420 -9.14 -16.69 -15.30
CA HIS A 420 -8.89 -16.69 -16.75
C HIS A 420 -7.78 -15.72 -17.14
N CYS A 421 -6.73 -15.61 -16.33
CA CYS A 421 -5.64 -14.68 -16.59
C CYS A 421 -4.52 -15.29 -17.44
N LEU A 422 -3.99 -14.48 -18.35
CA LEU A 422 -2.74 -14.71 -19.04
C LEU A 422 -1.77 -13.58 -18.70
N SER A 423 -0.67 -13.92 -18.04
CA SER A 423 0.43 -12.99 -17.73
C SER A 423 1.52 -13.10 -18.79
N ILE A 424 2.05 -11.96 -19.21
CA ILE A 424 3.03 -11.82 -20.29
C ILE A 424 4.27 -11.14 -19.72
N GLY A 425 5.37 -11.90 -19.66
CA GLY A 425 6.70 -11.43 -19.31
C GLY A 425 7.43 -11.04 -20.58
N THR A 426 8.11 -9.90 -20.63
CA THR A 426 8.73 -9.40 -21.87
C THR A 426 10.21 -9.05 -21.67
N PRO A 427 11.04 -9.10 -22.72
CA PRO A 427 12.46 -8.74 -22.64
C PRO A 427 12.72 -7.29 -22.17
N GLU A 428 11.77 -6.37 -22.38
CA GLU A 428 11.87 -4.97 -21.97
C GLU A 428 11.76 -4.77 -20.45
N GLY A 429 11.42 -5.82 -19.69
CA GLY A 429 11.18 -5.74 -18.25
C GLY A 429 9.85 -5.07 -17.89
N ILE A 430 8.89 -5.07 -18.83
CA ILE A 430 7.54 -4.53 -18.67
C ILE A 430 6.56 -5.69 -18.87
N HIS A 431 5.74 -5.96 -17.88
CA HIS A 431 4.92 -7.16 -17.83
C HIS A 431 3.48 -6.78 -17.61
N PHE A 432 2.56 -7.58 -18.13
CA PHE A 432 1.14 -7.30 -18.00
C PHE A 432 0.32 -8.58 -17.94
N THR A 433 -0.89 -8.44 -17.42
CA THR A 433 -1.85 -9.53 -17.38
C THR A 433 -3.11 -9.11 -18.12
N VAL A 434 -3.63 -10.01 -18.96
CA VAL A 434 -4.94 -9.87 -19.60
C VAL A 434 -5.92 -10.87 -18.96
N ASP A 435 -7.11 -10.39 -18.58
CA ASP A 435 -8.23 -11.27 -18.22
C ASP A 435 -8.95 -11.71 -19.50
N LEU A 436 -8.81 -12.99 -19.85
CA LEU A 436 -9.37 -13.57 -21.06
C LEU A 436 -10.90 -13.77 -20.98
N GLN A 437 -11.53 -13.56 -19.82
CA GLN A 437 -12.99 -13.58 -19.69
C GLN A 437 -13.62 -12.20 -19.95
N GLU A 438 -12.83 -11.14 -19.87
CA GLU A 438 -13.28 -9.75 -20.07
C GLU A 438 -12.57 -9.04 -21.25
N GLY A 439 -11.53 -9.65 -21.83
CA GLY A 439 -10.71 -9.05 -22.90
C GLY A 439 -9.94 -7.81 -22.43
N ARG A 440 -9.63 -7.77 -21.13
CA ARG A 440 -9.23 -6.56 -20.43
C ARG A 440 -7.77 -6.61 -20.01
N LEU A 441 -7.05 -5.50 -20.17
CA LEU A 441 -5.79 -5.28 -19.46
C LEU A 441 -6.08 -5.16 -17.96
N PHE A 442 -5.70 -6.19 -17.21
CA PHE A 442 -5.98 -6.28 -15.78
C PHE A 442 -4.97 -5.45 -14.97
N GLN A 443 -3.69 -5.60 -15.27
CA GLN A 443 -2.60 -4.91 -14.57
C GLN A 443 -1.33 -4.86 -15.43
N VAL A 444 -0.41 -3.96 -15.07
CA VAL A 444 0.93 -3.84 -15.64
C VAL A 444 1.95 -3.60 -14.52
N TRP A 445 3.18 -4.09 -14.69
CA TRP A 445 4.29 -3.84 -13.76
C TRP A 445 5.64 -3.85 -14.50
N SER A 446 6.70 -3.45 -13.80
CA SER A 446 8.08 -3.57 -14.27
C SER A 446 8.96 -4.21 -13.21
N GLY A 447 10.00 -4.92 -13.62
CA GLY A 447 10.94 -5.58 -12.72
C GLY A 447 11.09 -7.07 -13.04
N GLY A 448 10.98 -7.92 -12.02
CA GLY A 448 10.89 -9.36 -12.24
C GLY A 448 9.51 -9.74 -12.77
N PHE A 449 9.42 -10.89 -13.44
CA PHE A 449 8.16 -11.33 -14.02
C PHE A 449 7.18 -11.87 -12.97
N LEU A 450 7.33 -13.11 -12.51
CA LEU A 450 6.30 -13.72 -11.66
C LEU A 450 6.89 -14.65 -10.60
N ASP A 451 6.39 -14.56 -9.37
CA ASP A 451 6.55 -15.58 -8.34
C ASP A 451 5.37 -16.56 -8.42
N ALA A 452 5.68 -17.81 -8.77
CA ALA A 452 4.73 -18.92 -8.90
C ALA A 452 4.78 -19.86 -7.68
N THR A 453 5.50 -19.51 -6.62
CA THR A 453 5.57 -20.29 -5.38
C THR A 453 4.18 -20.64 -4.84
N PRO A 454 3.21 -19.70 -4.71
CA PRO A 454 1.88 -20.03 -4.18
C PRO A 454 1.07 -20.95 -5.10
N MET A 455 1.47 -21.11 -6.36
CA MET A 455 0.82 -22.02 -7.32
C MET A 455 1.36 -23.44 -7.23
N TRP A 456 2.68 -23.58 -7.07
CA TRP A 456 3.36 -24.84 -7.31
C TRP A 456 3.90 -25.49 -6.03
N ASN A 457 4.17 -24.71 -4.98
CA ASN A 457 4.53 -25.25 -3.68
C ASN A 457 3.28 -25.55 -2.84
N ARG A 458 3.11 -26.83 -2.46
CA ARG A 458 2.02 -27.33 -1.59
C ARG A 458 0.64 -26.82 -2.01
N ARG A 459 0.08 -27.43 -3.07
CA ARG A 459 -1.14 -27.08 -3.84
C ARG A 459 -2.48 -26.93 -3.07
N GLY A 460 -2.50 -26.62 -1.78
CA GLY A 460 -3.69 -26.38 -0.95
C GLY A 460 -3.89 -24.93 -0.47
N ASN A 461 -3.04 -23.99 -0.86
CA ASN A 461 -3.08 -22.57 -0.50
C ASN A 461 -3.62 -21.69 -1.68
N GLN A 462 -3.34 -20.37 -1.67
CA GLN A 462 -3.99 -19.35 -2.52
C GLN A 462 -4.00 -19.65 -4.04
N GLN A 463 -3.02 -20.41 -4.57
CA GLN A 463 -2.91 -20.79 -5.99
C GLN A 463 -2.85 -19.62 -6.97
N ILE A 464 -2.22 -18.51 -6.59
CA ILE A 464 -2.10 -17.29 -7.41
C ILE A 464 -0.66 -17.03 -7.84
N GLY A 465 -0.47 -16.36 -8.98
CA GLY A 465 0.80 -15.76 -9.37
C GLY A 465 0.98 -14.38 -8.73
N ILE A 466 2.19 -14.08 -8.27
CA ILE A 466 2.52 -12.80 -7.63
C ILE A 466 3.49 -12.01 -8.53
N PRO A 467 3.11 -10.80 -9.00
CA PRO A 467 4.03 -9.93 -9.74
C PRO A 467 5.26 -9.54 -8.91
N LEU A 468 6.45 -9.61 -9.52
CA LEU A 468 7.72 -9.22 -8.88
C LEU A 468 8.08 -7.75 -9.15
N GLY A 469 7.15 -6.83 -8.87
CA GLY A 469 7.31 -5.41 -9.17
C GLY A 469 6.22 -4.50 -8.60
N MET A 470 6.33 -3.21 -8.88
CA MET A 470 5.26 -2.25 -8.59
C MET A 470 4.15 -2.38 -9.63
N VAL A 471 2.96 -2.75 -9.17
CA VAL A 471 1.80 -3.06 -10.00
C VAL A 471 0.90 -1.84 -10.14
N GLN A 472 0.63 -1.45 -11.38
CA GLN A 472 -0.48 -0.57 -11.74
C GLN A 472 -1.66 -1.43 -12.19
N LYS A 473 -2.77 -1.39 -11.43
CA LYS A 473 -4.02 -2.08 -11.77
C LYS A 473 -4.92 -1.16 -12.61
N PHE A 474 -5.83 -1.75 -13.37
CA PHE A 474 -6.82 -1.04 -14.17
C PHE A 474 -8.26 -1.48 -13.86
N ALA A 475 -9.23 -0.62 -14.17
CA ALA A 475 -10.63 -0.73 -13.77
C ALA A 475 -11.33 -2.04 -14.17
N ALA A 476 -12.30 -2.43 -13.33
CA ALA A 476 -13.32 -3.48 -13.50
C ALA A 476 -13.92 -3.66 -14.92
N GLY A 477 -14.17 -4.88 -15.40
CA GLY A 477 -15.17 -5.15 -16.46
C GLY A 477 -14.69 -4.96 -17.90
N THR A 478 -15.59 -5.24 -18.86
CA THR A 478 -15.28 -5.13 -20.30
C THR A 478 -15.13 -3.67 -20.73
N ASP A 479 -14.40 -3.42 -21.82
CA ASP A 479 -14.17 -2.06 -22.35
C ASP A 479 -15.22 -1.63 -23.39
N LEU A 480 -16.34 -2.37 -23.53
CA LEU A 480 -17.41 -2.10 -24.49
C LEU A 480 -18.78 -2.05 -23.81
N ARG A 481 -19.64 -1.15 -24.29
CA ARG A 481 -21.07 -1.14 -23.95
C ARG A 481 -21.93 -0.78 -25.15
N SER A 482 -23.19 -1.22 -25.11
CA SER A 482 -24.17 -0.86 -26.15
C SER A 482 -24.60 0.60 -26.03
N VAL A 483 -24.97 1.22 -27.16
CA VAL A 483 -25.49 2.60 -27.22
C VAL A 483 -27.02 2.63 -27.10
N ALA A 484 -27.69 1.47 -27.00
CA ALA A 484 -29.14 1.37 -27.08
C ALA A 484 -29.82 1.66 -25.72
N GLY A 485 -30.45 2.83 -25.64
CA GLY A 485 -31.59 3.13 -24.75
C GLY A 485 -31.30 3.31 -23.25
N LYS A 486 -31.13 4.56 -22.82
CA LYS A 486 -31.39 5.09 -21.44
C LYS A 486 -30.98 4.19 -20.26
N ALA A 487 -29.84 3.51 -20.29
CA ALA A 487 -29.30 2.95 -19.06
C ALA A 487 -28.84 4.11 -18.15
N VAL A 488 -29.50 4.28 -17.00
CA VAL A 488 -29.16 5.28 -15.96
C VAL A 488 -27.84 4.91 -15.27
N VAL A 489 -27.36 3.67 -15.44
CA VAL A 489 -26.11 3.15 -14.89
C VAL A 489 -25.34 2.40 -15.98
N PRO A 490 -24.04 2.69 -16.19
CA PRO A 490 -23.20 1.94 -17.12
C PRO A 490 -23.02 0.49 -16.70
N ASP A 491 -23.44 -0.41 -17.58
CA ASP A 491 -23.23 -1.84 -17.45
C ASP A 491 -21.97 -2.26 -18.25
N TRP A 492 -20.84 -2.33 -17.56
CA TRP A 492 -19.58 -2.82 -18.13
C TRP A 492 -19.41 -4.35 -17.99
N ASP A 493 -20.35 -5.04 -17.32
CA ASP A 493 -20.29 -6.50 -17.17
C ASP A 493 -20.94 -7.20 -18.36
N GLN A 494 -20.25 -7.15 -19.50
CA GLN A 494 -20.70 -7.79 -20.73
C GLN A 494 -20.18 -9.23 -20.87
N LYS A 495 -19.88 -9.92 -19.76
CA LYS A 495 -19.34 -11.30 -19.78
C LYS A 495 -20.21 -12.28 -20.56
N SER A 496 -21.54 -12.13 -20.46
CA SER A 496 -22.48 -12.99 -21.18
C SER A 496 -22.41 -12.80 -22.70
N ALA A 497 -22.00 -11.61 -23.18
CA ALA A 497 -21.82 -11.27 -24.59
C ALA A 497 -20.35 -11.36 -25.06
N PHE A 498 -19.40 -11.50 -24.15
CA PHE A 498 -17.98 -11.60 -24.45
C PHE A 498 -17.59 -13.02 -24.88
N ARG A 499 -16.85 -13.14 -25.99
CA ARG A 499 -16.31 -14.42 -26.48
C ARG A 499 -14.86 -14.21 -26.90
N PHE A 500 -13.95 -14.84 -26.16
CA PHE A 500 -12.55 -14.97 -26.57
C PHE A 500 -12.43 -15.96 -27.74
N SER A 501 -11.73 -15.60 -28.80
CA SER A 501 -11.52 -16.47 -29.96
C SER A 501 -10.15 -17.13 -29.92
N GLU A 502 -9.08 -16.32 -30.03
CA GLU A 502 -7.70 -16.79 -30.10
C GLU A 502 -6.72 -15.66 -29.76
N TYR A 503 -5.44 -15.99 -29.63
CA TYR A 503 -4.36 -15.02 -29.76
C TYR A 503 -3.31 -15.57 -30.72
N THR A 504 -2.69 -14.70 -31.50
CA THR A 504 -1.55 -15.04 -32.35
C THR A 504 -0.29 -14.40 -31.80
N LEU A 505 0.83 -15.13 -31.86
CA LEU A 505 2.13 -14.63 -31.40
C LEU A 505 2.91 -14.09 -32.58
N ASP A 506 3.51 -12.91 -32.42
CA ASP A 506 4.51 -12.44 -33.36
C ASP A 506 5.89 -13.10 -33.13
N ARG A 507 6.90 -12.71 -33.91
CA ARG A 507 8.26 -13.27 -33.81
C ARG A 507 8.93 -13.01 -32.45
N SER A 508 8.48 -12.00 -31.71
CA SER A 508 8.95 -11.69 -30.36
C SER A 508 8.11 -12.39 -29.29
N GLY A 509 7.16 -13.26 -29.66
CA GLY A 509 6.27 -13.93 -28.71
C GLY A 509 5.15 -13.05 -28.17
N LEU A 510 5.01 -11.80 -28.62
CA LEU A 510 3.96 -10.90 -28.13
C LEU A 510 2.59 -11.28 -28.73
N PRO A 511 1.54 -11.43 -27.90
CA PRO A 511 0.23 -11.81 -28.38
C PRO A 511 -0.54 -10.64 -29.01
N THR A 512 -1.29 -10.94 -30.06
CA THR A 512 -2.42 -10.13 -30.52
C THR A 512 -3.69 -10.93 -30.23
N PHE A 513 -4.54 -10.40 -29.35
CA PHE A 513 -5.77 -11.04 -28.91
C PHE A 513 -6.91 -10.77 -29.89
N GLN A 514 -7.71 -11.79 -30.17
CA GLN A 514 -8.92 -11.71 -30.98
C GLN A 514 -10.12 -12.14 -30.15
N TYR A 515 -11.13 -11.28 -30.08
CA TYR A 515 -12.37 -11.56 -29.35
C TYR A 515 -13.54 -10.79 -29.93
N THR A 516 -14.75 -11.20 -29.56
CA THR A 516 -15.98 -10.47 -29.89
C THR A 516 -16.73 -10.10 -28.62
N CYS A 517 -17.32 -8.92 -28.59
CA CYS A 517 -18.21 -8.50 -27.51
C CYS A 517 -19.31 -7.61 -28.08
N LEU A 518 -20.58 -7.87 -27.72
CA LEU A 518 -21.74 -7.11 -28.22
C LEU A 518 -21.78 -6.97 -29.76
N GLY A 519 -21.38 -8.02 -30.48
CA GLY A 519 -21.33 -8.01 -31.96
C GLY A 519 -20.18 -7.21 -32.58
N VAL A 520 -19.33 -6.59 -31.76
CA VAL A 520 -18.09 -5.93 -32.21
C VAL A 520 -16.98 -6.97 -32.25
N THR A 521 -16.22 -7.01 -33.35
CA THR A 521 -14.98 -7.82 -33.46
C THR A 521 -13.79 -6.95 -33.08
N ILE A 522 -12.95 -7.45 -32.19
CA ILE A 522 -11.82 -6.71 -31.62
C ILE A 522 -10.51 -7.47 -31.85
N SER A 523 -9.52 -6.74 -32.37
CA SER A 523 -8.11 -7.13 -32.38
C SER A 523 -7.35 -6.20 -31.42
N ASP A 524 -6.71 -6.77 -30.40
CA ASP A 524 -6.08 -6.01 -29.31
C ASP A 524 -4.61 -6.43 -29.16
N LYS A 525 -3.69 -5.47 -29.32
CA LYS A 525 -2.26 -5.69 -29.19
C LYS A 525 -1.69 -4.75 -28.13
N LEU A 526 -0.99 -5.33 -27.15
CA LEU A 526 -0.23 -4.60 -26.15
C LEU A 526 1.27 -4.76 -26.43
N SER A 527 1.99 -3.65 -26.52
CA SER A 527 3.41 -3.61 -26.88
C SER A 527 4.20 -2.79 -25.86
N PRO A 528 5.14 -3.40 -25.11
CA PRO A 528 5.99 -2.66 -24.18
C PRO A 528 6.97 -1.74 -24.94
N SER A 529 7.35 -0.62 -24.32
CA SER A 529 8.36 0.28 -24.88
C SER A 529 9.77 -0.16 -24.53
N ALA A 530 10.63 -0.23 -25.55
CA ALA A 530 12.07 -0.45 -25.35
C ALA A 530 12.81 0.82 -24.89
N LYS A 531 12.19 2.00 -24.91
CA LYS A 531 12.85 3.29 -24.60
C LYS A 531 12.56 3.79 -23.19
N GLU A 532 11.32 3.66 -22.75
CA GLU A 532 10.83 4.19 -21.47
C GLU A 532 9.89 3.18 -20.82
N ARG A 533 9.56 3.37 -19.53
CA ARG A 533 8.59 2.49 -18.87
C ARG A 533 7.17 2.86 -19.27
N SER A 534 6.71 2.29 -20.38
CA SER A 534 5.36 2.49 -20.89
C SER A 534 4.84 1.27 -21.66
N LEU A 535 3.51 1.16 -21.75
CA LEU A 535 2.82 0.10 -22.47
C LEU A 535 1.88 0.72 -23.50
N ASN A 536 2.15 0.49 -24.78
CA ASN A 536 1.25 0.86 -25.86
C ASN A 536 0.15 -0.19 -25.99
N ARG A 537 -1.11 0.26 -26.14
CA ARG A 537 -2.24 -0.60 -26.49
C ARG A 537 -2.88 -0.09 -27.76
N LYS A 538 -2.96 -0.97 -28.75
CA LYS A 538 -3.59 -0.71 -30.04
C LYS A 538 -4.77 -1.65 -30.22
N VAL A 539 -5.96 -1.07 -30.28
CA VAL A 539 -7.23 -1.78 -30.40
C VAL A 539 -7.87 -1.44 -31.74
N THR A 540 -8.16 -2.47 -32.53
CA THR A 540 -8.92 -2.33 -33.78
C THR A 540 -10.29 -2.93 -33.57
N LEU A 541 -11.34 -2.12 -33.76
CA LEU A 541 -12.73 -2.49 -33.57
C LEU A 541 -13.44 -2.47 -34.91
N THR A 542 -14.15 -3.55 -35.23
CA THR A 542 -15.02 -3.63 -36.41
C THR A 542 -16.43 -3.90 -35.96
N SER A 543 -17.36 -2.99 -36.27
CA SER A 543 -18.76 -3.09 -35.86
C SER A 543 -19.71 -2.76 -37.02
N LYS A 544 -20.90 -3.36 -37.00
CA LYS A 544 -22.03 -3.00 -37.87
C LYS A 544 -22.96 -1.97 -37.23
N ASP A 545 -22.90 -1.82 -35.91
CA ASP A 545 -23.73 -0.92 -35.12
C ASP A 545 -22.87 0.09 -34.36
N GLY A 546 -23.51 1.13 -33.81
CA GLY A 546 -22.84 2.07 -32.93
C GLY A 546 -22.41 1.41 -31.61
N PHE A 547 -21.26 1.82 -31.09
CA PHE A 547 -20.71 1.32 -29.83
C PHE A 547 -20.05 2.44 -29.02
N GLN A 548 -19.87 2.20 -27.72
CA GLN A 548 -19.00 2.99 -26.87
C GLN A 548 -17.87 2.13 -26.33
N TYR A 549 -16.65 2.62 -26.48
CA TYR A 549 -15.42 2.00 -25.99
C TYR A 549 -14.82 2.81 -24.85
N ARG A 550 -14.48 2.15 -23.75
CA ARG A 550 -13.84 2.75 -22.58
C ARG A 550 -12.33 2.69 -22.72
N ILE A 551 -11.70 3.85 -22.89
CA ILE A 551 -10.24 3.96 -22.98
C ILE A 551 -9.60 3.91 -21.59
N ALA A 552 -10.22 4.61 -20.63
CA ALA A 552 -9.80 4.62 -19.23
C ALA A 552 -11.00 4.88 -18.31
N SER A 553 -10.87 4.48 -17.05
CA SER A 553 -11.82 4.77 -15.98
C SER A 553 -11.05 4.98 -14.68
N GLY A 554 -11.54 5.91 -13.86
CA GLY A 554 -10.97 6.20 -12.55
C GLY A 554 -11.90 7.11 -11.75
N LYS A 555 -11.59 7.37 -10.48
CA LYS A 555 -12.28 8.36 -9.62
C LYS A 555 -12.16 9.78 -10.19
N SER A 556 -11.08 10.07 -10.90
CA SER A 556 -10.85 11.33 -11.60
C SER A 556 -10.03 11.12 -12.87
N ILE A 557 -10.32 11.91 -13.90
CA ILE A 557 -9.62 11.98 -15.17
C ILE A 557 -9.40 13.47 -15.50
N GLU A 558 -8.14 13.88 -15.61
CA GLU A 558 -7.74 15.26 -15.88
C GLU A 558 -7.01 15.32 -17.22
N LEU A 559 -7.45 16.18 -18.14
CA LEU A 559 -6.68 16.52 -19.33
C LEU A 559 -5.61 17.54 -18.94
N LEU A 560 -4.34 17.17 -19.14
CA LEU A 560 -3.18 17.97 -18.75
C LEU A 560 -2.78 18.95 -19.86
N PRO A 561 -2.02 20.02 -19.53
CA PRO A 561 -1.57 21.02 -20.52
C PRO A 561 -0.76 20.46 -21.69
N ASP A 562 -0.10 19.31 -21.49
CA ASP A 562 0.69 18.62 -22.52
C ASP A 562 -0.14 17.71 -23.44
N GLY A 563 -1.46 17.68 -23.26
CA GLY A 563 -2.41 16.86 -24.03
C GLY A 563 -2.57 15.42 -23.54
N SER A 564 -1.84 14.99 -22.51
CA SER A 564 -2.03 13.69 -21.88
C SER A 564 -3.15 13.72 -20.84
N TYR A 565 -3.62 12.54 -20.42
CA TYR A 565 -4.63 12.41 -19.37
C TYR A 565 -3.97 11.84 -18.11
N ALA A 566 -4.19 12.49 -16.95
CA ALA A 566 -3.90 11.89 -15.65
C ALA A 566 -5.15 11.16 -15.14
N ILE A 567 -4.99 9.90 -14.72
CA ILE A 567 -6.08 9.06 -14.23
C ILE A 567 -5.91 8.77 -12.74
N ASP A 568 -7.02 8.65 -12.01
CA ASP A 568 -7.09 8.27 -10.59
C ASP A 568 -6.21 9.14 -9.70
N ASP A 569 -6.43 10.46 -9.77
CA ASP A 569 -5.66 11.44 -9.00
C ASP A 569 -4.16 11.26 -9.26
N LYS A 570 -3.76 11.29 -10.55
CA LYS A 570 -2.37 11.14 -11.01
C LYS A 570 -1.72 9.85 -10.51
N ALA A 571 -2.45 8.73 -10.59
CA ALA A 571 -1.91 7.39 -10.36
C ALA A 571 -1.11 6.89 -11.57
N TYR A 572 -1.58 7.19 -12.78
CA TYR A 572 -0.90 6.93 -14.05
C TYR A 572 -1.34 7.94 -15.13
N TYR A 573 -0.59 8.01 -16.22
CA TYR A 573 -0.90 8.80 -17.40
C TYR A 573 -1.36 7.94 -18.57
N LEU A 574 -2.19 8.55 -19.43
CA LEU A 574 -2.58 8.03 -20.72
C LEU A 574 -2.30 9.07 -21.81
N VAL A 575 -1.55 8.66 -22.83
CA VAL A 575 -1.25 9.48 -24.01
C VAL A 575 -1.98 8.90 -25.22
N LEU A 576 -2.84 9.68 -25.86
CA LEU A 576 -3.50 9.27 -27.10
C LEU A 576 -2.54 9.43 -28.28
N ASN A 577 -2.25 8.34 -28.98
CA ASN A 577 -1.42 8.36 -30.19
C ASN A 577 -2.26 8.53 -31.47
N SER A 578 -3.59 8.54 -31.32
CA SER A 578 -4.55 8.72 -32.41
C SER A 578 -5.06 10.16 -32.44
N PRO A 579 -4.40 11.10 -33.15
CA PRO A 579 -4.73 12.54 -33.09
C PRO A 579 -6.13 12.88 -33.62
N ASN A 580 -6.70 12.02 -34.46
CA ASN A 580 -8.04 12.18 -35.00
C ASN A 580 -9.14 11.62 -34.08
N LEU A 581 -8.75 10.86 -33.05
CA LEU A 581 -9.68 10.32 -32.08
C LEU A 581 -10.02 11.41 -31.05
N LYS A 582 -11.32 11.66 -30.86
CA LYS A 582 -11.82 12.68 -29.92
C LYS A 582 -12.64 12.01 -28.83
N PRO A 583 -11.99 11.41 -27.81
CA PRO A 583 -12.71 10.84 -26.71
C PRO A 583 -13.21 11.94 -25.77
N THR A 584 -14.24 11.63 -25.00
CA THR A 584 -14.88 12.56 -24.08
C THR A 584 -14.82 12.01 -22.66
N ILE A 585 -14.61 12.90 -21.68
CA ILE A 585 -14.67 12.54 -20.26
C ILE A 585 -16.14 12.56 -19.85
N HIS A 586 -16.64 11.44 -19.35
CA HIS A 586 -18.01 11.28 -18.86
C HIS A 586 -18.01 10.94 -17.37
N GLN A 587 -18.92 11.57 -16.62
CA GLN A 587 -19.17 11.20 -15.23
C GLN A 587 -20.15 10.02 -15.17
N THR A 588 -19.76 8.98 -14.46
CA THR A 588 -20.49 7.72 -14.27
C THR A 588 -20.53 7.40 -12.79
N GLY A 589 -21.62 7.79 -12.11
CA GLY A 589 -21.71 7.69 -10.65
C GLY A 589 -20.55 8.41 -9.95
N ASN A 590 -19.78 7.68 -9.13
CA ASN A 590 -18.59 8.19 -8.43
C ASN A 590 -17.28 8.06 -9.23
N THR A 591 -17.36 7.74 -10.51
CA THR A 591 -16.21 7.56 -11.40
C THR A 591 -16.31 8.44 -12.64
N GLN A 592 -15.17 8.69 -13.28
CA GLN A 592 -15.02 9.33 -14.57
C GLN A 592 -14.49 8.31 -15.58
N GLU A 593 -14.91 8.47 -16.83
CA GLU A 593 -14.58 7.57 -17.92
C GLU A 593 -14.13 8.35 -19.14
N LEU A 594 -13.02 7.94 -19.76
CA LEU A 594 -12.58 8.46 -21.05
C LEU A 594 -13.16 7.57 -22.13
N LEU A 595 -14.16 8.06 -22.86
CA LEU A 595 -14.96 7.24 -23.78
C LEU A 595 -14.74 7.64 -25.24
N PHE A 596 -14.61 6.65 -26.10
CA PHE A 596 -14.75 6.82 -27.55
C PHE A 596 -16.12 6.32 -27.98
N SER A 597 -16.84 7.12 -28.78
CA SER A 597 -18.16 6.76 -29.31
C SER A 597 -18.11 6.65 -30.83
N ALA A 598 -18.56 5.53 -31.37
CA ALA A 598 -18.76 5.33 -32.79
C ALA A 598 -20.27 5.25 -33.09
N ALA A 599 -20.77 6.10 -33.97
CA ALA A 599 -22.19 6.17 -34.31
C ALA A 599 -22.58 5.37 -35.57
N LYS A 600 -21.60 4.88 -36.34
CA LYS A 600 -21.82 4.23 -37.63
C LYS A 600 -21.06 2.90 -37.69
N ALA A 601 -21.51 2.02 -38.59
CA ALA A 601 -20.75 0.86 -38.99
C ALA A 601 -19.37 1.28 -39.51
N GLY A 602 -18.35 0.49 -39.20
CA GLY A 602 -17.00 0.75 -39.68
C GLY A 602 -15.92 0.02 -38.90
N GLN A 603 -14.70 0.26 -39.34
CA GLN A 603 -13.49 -0.14 -38.65
C GLN A 603 -12.85 1.09 -38.00
N TYR A 604 -12.52 0.97 -36.71
CA TYR A 604 -11.94 2.02 -35.89
C TYR A 604 -10.65 1.51 -35.27
N ALA A 605 -9.65 2.38 -35.15
CA ALA A 605 -8.40 2.08 -34.46
C ALA A 605 -8.21 3.06 -33.31
N ILE A 606 -7.94 2.53 -32.12
CA ILE A 606 -7.65 3.29 -30.90
C ILE A 606 -6.23 2.91 -30.49
N ASP A 607 -5.33 3.88 -30.53
CA ASP A 607 -3.92 3.72 -30.17
C ASP A 607 -3.58 4.69 -29.04
N TYR A 608 -3.14 4.15 -27.90
CA TYR A 608 -2.77 4.93 -26.73
C TYR A 608 -1.64 4.27 -25.94
N THR A 609 -0.91 5.08 -25.19
CA THR A 609 0.21 4.65 -24.35
C THR A 609 -0.10 4.91 -22.88
N LEU A 610 0.09 3.89 -22.06
CA LEU A 610 -0.01 3.94 -20.60
C LEU A 610 1.37 4.17 -20.01
N ILE A 611 1.49 5.16 -19.12
CA ILE A 611 2.75 5.52 -18.45
C ILE A 611 2.46 5.59 -16.96
N TRP A 612 3.18 4.82 -16.15
CA TRP A 612 3.03 4.80 -14.71
C TRP A 612 4.39 4.88 -14.04
#